data_AF-A0A3N0XPE3-F1
#
_entry.id   AF-A0A3N0XPE3-F1
#
_cell.length_a   1.000
_cell.length_b   1.000
_cell.length_c   1.000
_cell.angle_alpha   90.00
_cell.angle_beta   90.00
_cell.angle_gamma   90.00
#
_symmetry.space_group_name_H-M   'P 1'
#
loop_
_entity.id
_entity.type
_entity.pdbx_description
1 polymer ?
#
loop_
_entity_poly.entity_id
_entity_poly.type
_entity_poly.pdbx_seq_one_letter_code
_entity_poly.pdbx_strand_id
1 'polypeptide(L)'
;MTVDHVHRTLAPKPKPGERPRVIIARFHYYSDKEKILKLSRNKGRLYYKGSPVHIFPDVSPEVGKLRGAFNPVKAKLRAAGINYSLFYPAKLAITVDGIRYTFEHPREAEKFIEKKIQT
;
A
#
# COMPACT_ATOMS: atom_id res chain seq x y z
N MET A 1 -18.61 -2.00 14.77
CA MET A 1 -18.15 -2.23 13.39
C MET A 1 -19.35 -2.56 12.53
N THR A 2 -19.71 -1.65 11.63
CA THR A 2 -20.87 -1.80 10.73
C THR A 2 -20.39 -1.87 9.28
N VAL A 3 -20.85 -2.87 8.55
CA VAL A 3 -20.48 -3.10 7.15
C VAL A 3 -21.70 -2.85 6.28
N ASP A 4 -21.61 -1.88 5.37
CA ASP A 4 -22.73 -1.53 4.50
C ASP A 4 -22.92 -2.59 3.40
N HIS A 5 -21.81 -3.03 2.81
CA HIS A 5 -21.86 -3.86 1.61
C HIS A 5 -20.58 -4.67 1.44
N VAL A 6 -20.73 -5.94 1.05
CA VAL A 6 -19.61 -6.85 0.74
C VAL A 6 -19.92 -7.61 -0.53
N HIS A 7 -18.98 -7.61 -1.47
CA HIS A 7 -19.11 -8.36 -2.71
C HIS A 7 -17.75 -8.86 -3.20
N ARG A 8 -17.78 -9.68 -4.24
CA ARG A 8 -16.58 -10.07 -5.00
C ARG A 8 -16.46 -9.23 -6.25
N THR A 9 -15.23 -9.03 -6.72
CA THR A 9 -15.00 -8.37 -8.00
C THR A 9 -15.72 -9.07 -9.14
N LEU A 10 -16.03 -8.31 -10.19
CA LEU A 10 -16.66 -8.80 -11.42
C LEU A 10 -15.73 -9.65 -12.30
N ALA A 11 -14.56 -10.03 -11.79
CA ALA A 11 -13.66 -10.94 -12.47
C ALA A 11 -14.35 -12.31 -12.73
N PRO A 12 -13.99 -13.01 -13.81
CA PRO A 12 -14.48 -14.36 -14.08
C PRO A 12 -14.30 -15.30 -12.88
N LYS A 13 -15.17 -16.30 -12.77
CA LYS A 13 -15.05 -17.31 -11.71
C LYS A 13 -13.73 -18.07 -11.90
N PRO A 14 -12.87 -18.17 -10.88
CA PRO A 14 -11.59 -18.84 -11.00
C PRO A 14 -11.79 -20.34 -11.20
N LYS A 15 -10.89 -20.95 -11.98
CA LYS A 15 -10.79 -22.41 -12.12
C LYS A 15 -10.22 -23.04 -10.84
N PRO A 16 -10.38 -24.37 -10.63
CA PRO A 16 -9.70 -25.07 -9.55
C PRO A 16 -8.18 -24.79 -9.58
N GLY A 17 -7.62 -24.37 -8.43
CA GLY A 17 -6.20 -24.01 -8.31
C GLY A 17 -5.86 -22.55 -8.64
N GLU A 18 -6.76 -21.79 -9.26
CA GLU A 18 -6.53 -20.36 -9.50
C GLU A 18 -6.78 -19.52 -8.25
N ARG A 19 -6.22 -18.30 -8.24
CA ARG A 19 -6.36 -17.36 -7.13
C ARG A 19 -7.84 -16.97 -6.94
N PRO A 20 -8.36 -16.98 -5.70
CA PRO A 20 -9.72 -16.53 -5.42
C PRO A 20 -9.94 -15.07 -5.82
N ARG A 21 -11.18 -14.73 -6.22
CA ARG A 21 -11.56 -13.34 -6.47
C ARG A 21 -11.42 -12.49 -5.22
N VAL A 22 -10.93 -11.27 -5.39
CA VAL A 22 -10.84 -10.26 -4.33
C VAL A 22 -12.24 -9.98 -3.77
N ILE A 23 -12.31 -9.81 -2.46
CA ILE A 23 -13.51 -9.37 -1.74
C ILE A 23 -13.36 -7.87 -1.48
N ILE A 24 -14.37 -7.10 -1.86
CA ILE A 24 -14.45 -5.67 -1.58
C ILE A 24 -15.51 -5.48 -0.49
N ALA A 25 -15.11 -4.86 0.61
CA ALA A 25 -15.97 -4.53 1.73
C ALA A 25 -16.03 -3.02 1.92
N ARG A 26 -17.24 -2.47 1.89
CA ARG A 26 -17.55 -1.08 2.22
C ARG A 26 -18.00 -1.01 3.68
N PHE A 27 -17.27 -0.23 4.46
CA PHE A 27 -17.59 0.03 5.86
C PHE A 27 -18.37 1.33 5.99
N HIS A 28 -19.32 1.35 6.92
CA HIS A 28 -20.12 2.52 7.21
C HIS A 28 -19.27 3.67 7.76
N TYR A 29 -18.41 3.35 8.73
CA TYR A 29 -17.53 4.32 9.39
C TYR A 29 -16.09 4.23 8.86
N TYR A 30 -15.53 5.39 8.52
CA TYR A 30 -14.13 5.50 8.10
C TYR A 30 -13.14 5.03 9.19
N SER A 31 -13.45 5.29 10.45
CA SER A 31 -12.62 4.89 11.60
C SER A 31 -12.45 3.38 11.70
N ASP A 32 -13.51 2.60 11.42
CA ASP A 32 -13.46 1.14 11.42
C ASP A 32 -12.53 0.63 10.31
N LYS A 33 -12.67 1.16 9.09
CA LYS A 33 -11.79 0.85 7.95
C LYS A 33 -10.32 1.13 8.30
N GLU A 34 -10.01 2.31 8.82
CA GLU A 34 -8.64 2.68 9.17
C GLU A 34 -8.06 1.82 10.29
N LYS A 35 -8.87 1.50 11.30
CA LYS A 35 -8.47 0.61 12.40
C LYS A 35 -8.11 -0.78 11.89
N ILE A 36 -8.91 -1.36 11.01
CA ILE A 36 -8.64 -2.66 10.39
C ILE A 36 -7.34 -2.62 9.58
N LEU A 37 -7.16 -1.59 8.75
CA LEU A 37 -5.95 -1.44 7.94
C LEU A 37 -4.69 -1.27 8.82
N LYS A 38 -4.78 -0.51 9.92
CA LYS A 38 -3.68 -0.35 10.88
C LYS A 38 -3.34 -1.67 11.57
N LEU A 39 -4.35 -2.40 12.06
CA LEU A 39 -4.16 -3.71 12.70
C LEU A 39 -3.55 -4.73 11.72
N SER A 40 -4.01 -4.74 10.47
CA SER A 40 -3.44 -5.60 9.42
C SER A 40 -1.96 -5.32 9.18
N ARG A 41 -1.56 -4.05 9.10
CA ARG A 41 -0.15 -3.66 8.89
C ARG A 41 0.73 -4.04 10.07
N ASN A 42 0.28 -3.76 11.29
CA ASN A 42 1.03 -4.04 12.51
C ASN A 42 1.23 -5.53 12.75
N LYS A 43 0.24 -6.35 12.39
CA LYS A 43 0.33 -7.81 12.52
C LYS A 43 1.21 -8.45 11.43
N GLY A 44 1.33 -7.81 10.27
CA GLY A 44 2.08 -8.36 9.13
C GLY A 44 1.31 -9.49 8.43
N ARG A 45 1.79 -10.73 8.55
CA ARG A 45 1.15 -11.89 7.91
C ARG A 45 -0.14 -12.27 8.63
N LEU A 46 -1.26 -12.27 7.91
CA LEU A 46 -2.55 -12.74 8.39
C LEU A 46 -2.87 -14.12 7.82
N TYR A 47 -3.54 -14.95 8.63
CA TYR A 47 -4.00 -16.27 8.22
C TYR A 47 -5.49 -16.42 8.51
N TYR A 48 -6.21 -17.04 7.58
CA TYR A 48 -7.59 -17.47 7.74
C TYR A 48 -7.71 -18.93 7.31
N LYS A 49 -8.14 -19.80 8.23
CA LYS A 49 -8.23 -21.26 8.00
C LYS A 49 -6.95 -21.85 7.38
N GLY A 50 -5.78 -21.47 7.93
CA GLY A 50 -4.47 -21.91 7.44
C GLY A 50 -3.97 -21.23 6.15
N SER A 51 -4.79 -20.43 5.47
CA SER A 51 -4.40 -19.74 4.23
C SER A 51 -3.99 -18.29 4.50
N PRO A 52 -2.92 -17.78 3.86
CA PRO A 52 -2.52 -16.38 4.02
C PRO A 52 -3.57 -15.43 3.41
N VAL A 53 -3.85 -14.34 4.10
CA VAL A 53 -4.77 -13.29 3.65
C VAL A 53 -4.06 -11.95 3.67
N HIS A 54 -4.38 -11.11 2.69
CA HIS A 54 -3.87 -9.75 2.59
C HIS A 54 -5.02 -8.75 2.52
N ILE A 55 -4.92 -7.68 3.31
CA ILE A 55 -5.92 -6.62 3.36
C ILE A 55 -5.25 -5.33 2.88
N PHE A 56 -5.82 -4.72 1.85
CA PHE A 56 -5.32 -3.48 1.25
C PHE A 56 -6.44 -2.44 1.17
N PRO A 57 -6.12 -1.14 1.20
CA PRO A 57 -7.10 -0.12 0.89
C PRO A 57 -7.53 -0.23 -0.58
N ASP A 58 -8.84 -0.09 -0.83
CA ASP A 58 -9.36 0.07 -2.18
C ASP A 58 -9.06 1.49 -2.67
N VAL A 59 -8.39 1.60 -3.82
CA VAL A 59 -7.94 2.87 -4.42
C VAL A 59 -8.28 2.87 -5.90
N SER A 60 -8.55 4.05 -6.46
CA SER A 60 -8.84 4.16 -7.89
C SER A 60 -7.66 3.70 -8.75
N PRO A 61 -7.91 3.21 -9.98
CA PRO A 61 -6.84 2.80 -10.89
C PRO A 61 -5.81 3.91 -11.17
N GLU A 62 -6.26 5.16 -11.25
CA GLU A 62 -5.42 6.33 -11.45
C GLU A 62 -4.45 6.54 -10.28
N VAL A 63 -4.97 6.53 -9.05
CA VAL A 63 -4.15 6.62 -7.83
C VAL A 63 -3.22 5.41 -7.73
N GLY A 64 -3.69 4.22 -8.12
CA GLY A 64 -2.87 3.01 -8.21
C GLY A 64 -1.65 3.19 -9.13
N LYS A 65 -1.85 3.76 -10.33
CA LYS A 65 -0.77 4.08 -11.28
C LYS A 65 0.22 5.09 -10.69
N LEU A 66 -0.28 6.18 -10.09
CA LEU A 66 0.58 7.19 -9.45
C LEU A 66 1.43 6.58 -8.33
N ARG A 67 0.84 5.74 -7.47
CA ARG A 67 1.56 5.03 -6.40
C ARG A 67 2.53 3.98 -6.93
N GLY A 68 2.20 3.36 -8.06
CA GLY A 68 3.03 2.40 -8.78
C GLY A 68 4.29 3.03 -9.36
N ALA A 69 4.22 4.29 -9.81
CA ALA A 69 5.37 5.02 -10.34
C ALA A 69 6.50 5.20 -9.31
N PHE A 70 6.19 5.19 -8.01
CA PHE A 70 7.18 5.20 -6.93
C PHE A 70 7.78 3.81 -6.61
N ASN A 71 7.39 2.72 -7.29
CA ASN A 71 7.88 1.37 -6.98
C ASN A 71 9.42 1.25 -7.07
N PRO A 72 10.10 1.76 -8.11
CA PRO A 72 11.56 1.70 -8.19
C PRO A 72 12.24 2.45 -7.02
N VAL A 73 11.76 3.66 -6.73
CA VAL A 73 12.23 4.50 -5.61
C VAL A 73 12.06 3.76 -4.27
N LYS A 74 10.88 3.17 -4.03
CA LYS A 74 10.62 2.37 -2.82
C LYS A 74 11.52 1.13 -2.73
N ALA A 75 11.91 0.52 -3.85
CA ALA A 75 12.82 -0.62 -3.85
C ALA A 75 14.23 -0.19 -3.40
N LYS A 76 14.74 0.92 -3.94
CA LYS A 76 16.02 1.53 -3.51
C LYS A 76 16.02 1.86 -2.02
N LEU A 77 14.95 2.50 -1.52
CA LEU A 77 14.83 2.85 -0.10
C LEU A 77 14.80 1.63 0.83
N ARG A 78 14.11 0.54 0.44
CA ARG A 78 14.12 -0.71 1.20
C ARG A 78 15.49 -1.35 1.24
N ALA A 79 16.21 -1.36 0.10
CA ALA A 79 17.56 -1.90 0.02
C ALA A 79 18.54 -1.12 0.91
N ALA A 80 18.37 0.20 1.02
CA ALA A 80 19.16 1.07 1.88
C ALA A 80 18.69 1.10 3.35
N GLY A 81 17.63 0.36 3.73
CA GLY A 81 17.10 0.37 5.10
C GLY A 81 16.46 1.70 5.53
N ILE A 82 16.12 2.59 4.60
CA ILE A 82 15.56 3.91 4.90
C ILE A 82 14.05 3.83 5.07
N ASN A 83 13.55 4.38 6.17
CA ASN A 83 12.13 4.49 6.45
C ASN A 83 11.44 5.50 5.52
N TYR A 84 10.33 5.08 4.92
CA TYR A 84 9.53 5.93 4.05
C TYR A 84 8.03 5.69 4.28
N SER A 85 7.21 6.64 3.82
CA SER A 85 5.75 6.56 3.88
C SER A 85 5.15 7.13 2.60
N LEU A 86 4.09 6.51 2.08
CA LEU A 86 3.41 6.97 0.87
C LEU A 86 1.99 7.42 1.21
N PHE A 87 1.76 8.73 1.17
CA PHE A 87 0.48 9.35 1.49
C PHE A 87 -0.42 9.45 0.26
N TYR A 88 -1.71 9.62 0.49
CA TYR A 88 -2.68 9.88 -0.56
C TYR A 88 -2.45 11.27 -1.20
N PRO A 89 -2.65 11.44 -2.52
CA PRO A 89 -2.86 10.38 -3.50
C PRO A 89 -1.59 9.55 -3.75
N ALA A 90 -0.44 10.22 -3.97
CA ALA A 90 0.87 9.58 -4.11
C ALA A 90 1.99 10.55 -3.70
N LYS A 91 2.06 10.91 -2.41
CA LYS A 91 3.14 11.75 -1.88
C LYS A 91 4.12 10.89 -1.08
N LEU A 92 5.35 10.74 -1.57
CA LEU A 92 6.38 9.94 -0.91
C LEU A 92 7.10 10.80 0.13
N ALA A 93 7.00 10.42 1.40
CA ALA A 93 7.80 11.00 2.47
C ALA A 93 8.97 10.07 2.80
N ILE A 94 10.17 10.62 2.88
CA ILE A 94 11.41 9.94 3.23
C ILE A 94 12.00 10.63 4.45
N THR A 95 12.47 9.86 5.43
CA THR A 95 13.14 10.42 6.61
C THR A 95 14.62 10.03 6.57
N VAL A 96 15.50 11.03 6.48
CA VAL A 96 16.97 10.86 6.47
C VAL A 96 17.53 11.82 7.51
N ASP A 97 18.39 11.32 8.41
CA ASP A 97 19.02 12.10 9.49
C ASP A 97 18.03 12.90 10.35
N GLY A 98 16.84 12.34 10.60
CA GLY A 98 15.77 13.02 11.35
C GLY A 98 15.00 14.09 10.58
N ILE A 99 15.42 14.42 9.35
CA ILE A 99 14.73 15.38 8.49
C ILE A 99 13.78 14.64 7.54
N ARG A 100 12.54 15.12 7.47
CA ARG A 100 11.50 14.57 6.61
C ARG A 100 11.39 15.34 5.31
N TYR A 101 11.61 14.66 4.19
CA TYR A 101 11.45 15.18 2.83
C TYR A 101 10.22 14.59 2.17
N THR A 102 9.50 15.37 1.38
CA THR A 102 8.28 14.91 0.68
C THR A 102 8.40 15.19 -0.82
N PHE A 103 7.99 14.21 -1.63
CA PHE A 103 8.08 14.26 -3.08
C PHE A 103 6.73 13.89 -3.71
N GLU A 104 6.32 14.67 -4.69
CA GLU A 104 5.12 14.40 -5.51
C GLU A 104 5.47 13.67 -6.80
N HIS A 105 6.71 13.80 -7.27
CA HIS A 105 7.20 13.19 -8.49
C HIS A 105 8.29 12.14 -8.21
N PRO A 106 8.18 10.91 -8.76
CA PRO A 106 9.18 9.86 -8.55
C PRO A 106 10.60 10.26 -8.97
N ARG A 107 10.75 11.04 -10.05
CA ARG A 107 12.06 11.50 -10.56
C ARG A 107 12.80 12.39 -9.55
N GLU A 108 12.07 13.22 -8.80
CA GLU A 108 12.67 14.09 -7.79
C GLU A 108 13.16 13.27 -6.59
N ALA A 109 12.34 12.31 -6.15
CA ALA A 109 12.72 11.40 -5.08
C ALA A 109 13.93 10.53 -5.46
N GLU A 110 14.01 10.09 -6.72
CA GLU A 110 15.15 9.32 -7.23
C GLU A 110 16.44 10.14 -7.23
N LYS A 111 16.42 11.36 -7.77
CA LYS A 111 17.57 12.27 -7.71
C LYS A 111 18.02 12.57 -6.27
N PHE A 112 17.07 12.65 -5.33
CA PHE A 112 17.39 12.85 -3.93
C PHE A 112 18.12 11.65 -3.31
N ILE A 113 17.66 10.43 -3.60
CA ILE A 113 18.27 9.18 -3.14
C ILE A 113 19.70 9.05 -3.68
N GLU A 114 19.91 9.30 -4.98
CA GLU A 114 21.23 9.24 -5.61
C GLU A 114 22.22 10.23 -4.98
N LYS A 115 21.77 11.43 -4.64
CA LYS A 115 22.62 12.43 -3.98
C LYS A 115 22.95 12.12 -2.52
N LYS A 116 22.09 11.39 -1.81
CA LYS A 116 22.17 11.23 -0.35
C LYS A 116 22.60 9.84 0.12
N ILE A 117 22.49 8.80 -0.71
CA ILE A 117 22.83 7.41 -0.34
C ILE A 117 24.14 6.94 -0.99
N GLN A 118 24.60 7.61 -2.05
CA GLN A 118 25.79 7.22 -2.83
C GLN A 118 27.07 7.97 -2.43
N THR A 119 27.07 8.64 -1.28
CA THR A 119 28.27 9.16 -0.58
C THR A 119 28.54 8.29 0.62
#